data_AF-A0A1V6AFF9-F1
#
_entry.id   AF-A0A1V6AFF9-F1
#
_cell.length_a   1.000
_cell.length_b   1.000
_cell.length_c   1.000
_cell.angle_alpha   90.00
_cell.angle_beta   90.00
_cell.angle_gamma   90.00
#
_symmetry.space_group_name_H-M   'P 1'
#
loop_
_entity.id
_entity.type
_entity.pdbx_description
1 polymer ?
#
loop_
_entity_poly.entity_id
_entity_poly.type
_entity_poly.pdbx_seq_one_letter_code
_entity_poly.pdbx_strand_id
1 'polypeptide(L)'
;MEILFSMTCEMLFFLVDDILFTEPVDLYDLLAFDPDEYVPSLRMGQNLTRCYVLQTPQPQPQFSPPPEGHTDNMVWRWADGKLDWNYPLSVDGHFFARREIAAMASLISFGAPNSFEDQLQIFKPLFDRRYGIGYKKSRMVNVPCNRVQQEINNLSGNTHPDELLARWQNGFQIDYKKIYGTSNESAHQELILPLIPRASAD
;
A
#
# COMPACT_ATOMS: atom_id res chain seq x y z
N MET A 1 -13.46 14.49 -0.70
CA MET A 1 -14.40 14.24 -1.82
C MET A 1 -14.10 15.13 -3.02
N GLU A 2 -14.00 16.46 -2.85
CA GLU A 2 -13.73 17.40 -3.95
C GLU A 2 -12.56 17.00 -4.86
N ILE A 3 -11.42 16.59 -4.28
CA ILE A 3 -10.25 16.11 -5.04
C ILE A 3 -10.60 14.93 -5.96
N LEU A 4 -11.32 13.93 -5.44
CA LEU A 4 -11.66 12.71 -6.20
C LEU A 4 -12.58 12.99 -7.39
N PHE A 5 -13.50 13.96 -7.25
CA PHE A 5 -14.43 14.34 -8.32
C PHE A 5 -13.83 15.36 -9.31
N SER A 6 -12.79 16.10 -8.93
CA SER A 6 -12.11 17.05 -9.83
C SER A 6 -11.02 16.40 -10.70
N MET A 7 -10.56 15.20 -10.34
CA MET A 7 -9.56 14.45 -11.11
C MET A 7 -10.12 13.99 -12.48
N THR A 8 -9.29 14.15 -13.53
CA THR A 8 -9.62 13.75 -14.90
C THR A 8 -8.96 12.44 -15.34
N CYS A 9 -8.24 11.75 -14.45
CA CYS A 9 -7.59 10.48 -14.75
C CYS A 9 -8.58 9.30 -14.78
N GLU A 10 -8.20 8.22 -15.47
CA GLU A 10 -8.98 6.97 -15.51
C GLU A 10 -8.70 6.09 -14.29
N MET A 11 -7.44 6.05 -13.86
CA MET A 11 -6.98 5.30 -12.70
C MET A 11 -6.41 6.23 -11.63
N LEU A 12 -6.53 5.78 -10.39
CA LEU A 12 -5.88 6.37 -9.22
C LEU A 12 -5.29 5.26 -8.35
N PHE A 13 -4.43 5.65 -7.44
CA PHE A 13 -4.00 4.82 -6.32
C PHE A 13 -3.79 5.74 -5.12
N PHE A 14 -3.81 5.15 -3.93
CA PHE A 14 -3.63 5.88 -2.69
C PHE A 14 -2.24 5.60 -2.12
N LEU A 15 -1.65 6.60 -1.49
CA LEU A 15 -0.44 6.46 -0.68
C LEU A 15 -0.70 7.14 0.66
N VAL A 16 -0.06 6.62 1.71
CA VAL A 16 -0.07 7.18 3.06
C VAL A 16 1.36 7.54 3.48
N ASP A 17 1.49 8.38 4.50
CA ASP A 17 2.74 9.06 4.87
C ASP A 17 3.88 8.11 5.32
N ASP A 18 3.53 6.90 5.75
CA ASP A 18 4.44 5.88 6.23
C ASP A 18 4.91 4.87 5.16
N ILE A 19 4.57 5.11 3.88
CA ILE A 19 5.04 4.27 2.78
C ILE A 19 6.46 4.63 2.37
N LEU A 20 7.29 3.60 2.20
CA LEU A 20 8.58 3.70 1.54
C LEU A 20 8.64 2.79 0.31
N PHE A 21 9.08 3.34 -0.81
CA PHE A 21 9.45 2.58 -1.99
C PHE A 21 10.82 1.92 -1.77
N THR A 22 10.86 0.60 -1.79
CA THR A 22 12.07 -0.21 -1.58
C THR A 22 12.68 -0.69 -2.89
N GLU A 23 12.02 -0.45 -4.01
CA GLU A 23 12.41 -0.93 -5.34
C GLU A 23 12.04 0.12 -6.41
N PRO A 24 12.58 0.02 -7.64
CA PRO A 24 12.14 0.89 -8.72
C PRO A 24 10.72 0.51 -9.14
N VAL A 25 9.93 1.52 -9.50
CA VAL A 25 8.55 1.35 -9.96
C VAL A 25 8.40 1.91 -11.35
N ASP A 26 7.88 1.09 -12.25
CA ASP A 26 7.38 1.54 -13.55
C ASP A 26 5.85 1.50 -13.52
N LEU A 27 5.23 2.68 -13.51
CA LEU A 27 3.77 2.78 -13.49
C LEU A 27 3.15 2.25 -14.79
N TYR A 28 3.85 2.33 -15.93
CA TYR A 28 3.29 1.86 -17.20
C TYR A 28 3.04 0.35 -17.18
N ASP A 29 3.88 -0.41 -16.47
CA ASP A 29 3.73 -1.85 -16.29
C ASP A 29 2.40 -2.20 -15.57
N LEU A 30 2.04 -1.44 -14.54
CA LEU A 30 0.78 -1.66 -13.80
C LEU A 30 -0.44 -1.04 -14.49
N LEU A 31 -0.25 0.04 -15.25
CA LEU A 31 -1.35 0.70 -15.97
C LEU A 31 -1.80 -0.08 -17.22
N ALA A 32 -1.06 -1.11 -17.62
CA ALA A 32 -1.43 -1.99 -18.74
C ALA A 32 -2.63 -2.90 -18.43
N PHE A 33 -3.03 -3.02 -17.16
CA PHE A 33 -4.12 -3.90 -16.73
C PHE A 33 -5.45 -3.16 -16.59
N ASP A 34 -6.52 -3.77 -17.08
CA ASP A 34 -7.87 -3.21 -16.96
C ASP A 34 -8.30 -3.20 -15.47
N PRO A 35 -8.59 -2.03 -14.87
CA PRO A 35 -9.00 -1.94 -13.48
C PRO A 35 -10.37 -2.57 -13.16
N ASP A 36 -11.16 -2.94 -14.17
CA ASP A 36 -12.42 -3.70 -13.97
C ASP A 36 -12.17 -5.21 -13.82
N GLU A 37 -11.01 -5.71 -14.28
CA GLU A 37 -10.61 -7.11 -14.16
C GLU A 37 -9.53 -7.33 -13.09
N TYR A 38 -8.63 -6.36 -12.93
CA TYR A 38 -7.46 -6.42 -12.07
C TYR A 38 -7.47 -5.31 -11.02
N VAL A 39 -6.86 -5.60 -9.87
CA VAL A 39 -6.40 -4.58 -8.91
C VAL A 39 -4.87 -4.66 -8.88
N PRO A 40 -4.17 -3.80 -9.64
CA PRO A 40 -2.72 -3.71 -9.56
C PRO A 40 -2.27 -3.26 -8.18
N SER A 41 -1.17 -3.81 -7.67
CA SER A 41 -0.68 -3.55 -6.33
C SER A 41 0.84 -3.44 -6.28
N LEU A 42 1.31 -2.39 -5.60
CA LEU A 42 2.73 -2.17 -5.33
C LEU A 42 3.19 -2.82 -4.02
N ARG A 43 2.27 -3.05 -3.07
CA ARG A 43 2.59 -3.59 -1.74
C ARG A 43 2.61 -5.11 -1.67
N MET A 44 1.96 -5.79 -2.62
CA MET A 44 1.92 -7.25 -2.63
C MET A 44 3.14 -7.85 -3.35
N GLY A 45 3.68 -8.94 -2.80
CA GLY A 45 4.88 -9.62 -3.30
C GLY A 45 5.00 -11.05 -2.74
N GLN A 46 5.73 -11.94 -3.41
CA GLN A 46 6.03 -13.29 -2.92
C GLN A 46 6.94 -13.29 -1.69
N ASN A 47 7.53 -12.14 -1.36
CA ASN A 47 8.24 -11.94 -0.10
C ASN A 47 7.30 -11.84 1.10
N LEU A 48 6.00 -11.59 0.91
CA LEU A 48 5.03 -11.49 2.00
C LEU A 48 4.62 -12.89 2.49
N THR A 49 4.93 -13.17 3.76
CA THR A 49 4.63 -14.45 4.45
C THR A 49 3.98 -14.25 5.81
N ARG A 50 3.73 -12.99 6.21
CA ARG A 50 3.15 -12.62 7.50
C ARG A 50 2.16 -11.46 7.33
N CYS A 51 1.08 -11.47 8.10
CA CYS A 51 0.17 -10.34 8.24
C CYS A 51 0.54 -9.59 9.53
N TYR A 52 1.06 -8.37 9.40
CA TYR A 52 1.52 -7.59 10.55
C TYR A 52 0.37 -7.18 11.47
N VAL A 53 -0.78 -6.76 10.95
CA VAL A 53 -1.90 -6.31 11.79
C VAL A 53 -2.39 -7.42 12.73
N LEU A 54 -2.43 -8.67 12.25
CA LEU A 54 -2.85 -9.83 13.03
C LEU A 54 -1.70 -10.61 13.68
N GLN A 55 -0.45 -10.19 13.45
CA GLN A 55 0.76 -10.81 13.98
C GLN A 55 0.86 -12.32 13.73
N THR A 56 0.36 -12.79 12.58
CA THR A 56 0.22 -14.22 12.25
C THR A 56 0.86 -14.55 10.90
N PRO A 57 1.34 -15.79 10.69
CA PRO A 57 1.73 -16.24 9.35
C PRO A 57 0.60 -16.08 8.35
N GLN A 58 0.94 -15.64 7.14
CA GLN A 58 0.02 -15.40 6.04
C GLN A 58 0.37 -16.34 4.89
N PRO A 59 -0.50 -17.30 4.53
CA PRO A 59 -0.27 -18.16 3.38
C PRO A 59 -0.39 -17.36 2.09
N GLN A 60 0.49 -17.65 1.13
CA GLN A 60 0.40 -17.10 -0.21
C GLN A 60 -0.72 -17.78 -1.00
N PRO A 61 -1.44 -17.04 -1.86
CA PRO A 61 -2.41 -17.64 -2.75
C PRO A 61 -1.71 -18.47 -3.83
N GLN A 62 -2.49 -19.26 -4.58
CA GLN A 62 -1.98 -19.87 -5.78
C GLN A 62 -1.75 -18.79 -6.84
N PHE A 63 -0.50 -18.66 -7.29
CA PHE A 63 -0.16 -17.72 -8.37
C PHE A 63 -0.41 -18.33 -9.74
N SER A 64 -0.95 -17.51 -10.62
CA SER A 64 -1.09 -17.77 -12.05
C SER A 64 -0.02 -17.00 -12.83
N PRO A 65 0.40 -17.49 -14.01
CA PRO A 65 1.28 -16.72 -14.87
C PRO A 65 0.59 -15.40 -15.29
N PRO A 66 1.34 -14.29 -15.34
CA PRO A 66 0.82 -13.03 -15.84
C PRO A 66 0.61 -13.07 -17.37
N PRO A 67 -0.13 -12.10 -17.93
CA PRO A 67 -0.26 -11.94 -19.38
C PRO A 67 1.10 -11.80 -20.08
N GLU A 68 1.14 -12.09 -21.38
CA GLU A 68 2.36 -12.05 -22.19
C GLU A 68 3.03 -10.66 -22.11
N GLY A 69 4.36 -10.64 -21.97
CA GLY A 69 5.14 -9.40 -21.82
C GLY A 69 5.44 -8.99 -20.38
N HIS A 70 4.75 -9.56 -19.38
CA HIS A 70 4.89 -9.17 -17.97
C HIS A 70 5.69 -10.19 -17.14
N THR A 71 7.01 -10.29 -17.33
CA THR A 71 7.80 -11.39 -16.75
C THR A 71 8.08 -11.28 -15.24
N ASP A 72 7.94 -10.09 -14.64
CA ASP A 72 8.24 -9.84 -13.22
C ASP A 72 6.97 -9.70 -12.36
N ASN A 73 5.81 -9.97 -12.95
CA ASN A 73 4.54 -9.87 -12.26
C ASN A 73 4.04 -11.26 -11.84
N MET A 74 3.12 -11.27 -10.90
CA MET A 74 2.39 -12.44 -10.43
C MET A 74 0.91 -12.08 -10.36
N VAL A 75 0.05 -13.06 -10.66
CA VAL A 75 -1.40 -12.89 -10.65
C VAL A 75 -2.01 -13.86 -9.65
N TRP A 76 -3.02 -13.41 -8.91
CA TRP A 76 -3.83 -14.26 -8.04
C TRP A 76 -5.29 -13.80 -8.09
N ARG A 77 -6.21 -14.62 -7.56
CA ARG A 77 -7.60 -14.21 -7.36
C ARG A 77 -7.78 -13.72 -5.93
N TRP A 78 -8.41 -12.56 -5.74
CA TRP A 78 -8.62 -11.99 -4.42
C TRP A 78 -9.42 -12.92 -3.49
N ALA A 79 -10.46 -13.56 -4.01
CA ALA A 79 -11.28 -14.50 -3.25
C ALA A 79 -10.51 -15.71 -2.72
N ASP A 80 -9.44 -16.13 -3.39
CA ASP A 80 -8.62 -17.30 -3.00
C ASP A 80 -7.53 -16.93 -1.99
N GLY A 81 -7.28 -15.63 -1.80
CA GLY A 81 -6.34 -15.12 -0.82
C GLY A 81 -6.83 -15.23 0.62
N LYS A 82 -5.91 -15.03 1.56
CA LYS A 82 -6.21 -14.87 2.99
C LYS A 82 -5.52 -13.62 3.53
N LEU A 83 -6.14 -12.99 4.52
CA LEU A 83 -5.60 -11.81 5.19
C LEU A 83 -5.29 -10.70 4.17
N ASP A 84 -4.07 -10.17 4.09
CA ASP A 84 -3.71 -9.10 3.15
C ASP A 84 -3.93 -9.53 1.68
N TRP A 85 -3.78 -10.82 1.36
CA TRP A 85 -4.06 -11.35 0.02
C TRP A 85 -5.55 -11.40 -0.35
N ASN A 86 -6.45 -11.11 0.60
CA ASN A 86 -7.89 -11.00 0.43
C ASN A 86 -8.40 -9.61 0.81
N TYR A 87 -7.55 -8.59 0.67
CA TYR A 87 -7.83 -7.21 1.06
C TYR A 87 -7.70 -6.25 -0.14
N PRO A 88 -8.58 -6.39 -1.16
CA PRO A 88 -8.45 -5.72 -2.45
C PRO A 88 -8.61 -4.20 -2.39
N LEU A 89 -9.32 -3.69 -1.39
CA LEU A 89 -9.72 -2.29 -1.28
C LEU A 89 -8.81 -1.49 -0.35
N SER A 90 -7.57 -1.94 -0.16
CA SER A 90 -6.60 -1.18 0.63
C SER A 90 -6.27 0.14 -0.05
N VAL A 91 -6.16 1.21 0.75
CA VAL A 91 -5.76 2.55 0.29
C VAL A 91 -4.25 2.77 0.42
N ASP A 92 -3.50 1.70 0.21
CA ASP A 92 -2.05 1.64 0.35
C ASP A 92 -1.50 0.96 -0.93
N GLY A 93 -1.25 1.78 -1.95
CA GLY A 93 -0.66 1.42 -3.25
C GLY A 93 -1.35 0.31 -4.05
N HIS A 94 -2.67 0.20 -3.91
CA HIS A 94 -3.52 -0.49 -4.87
C HIS A 94 -4.09 0.51 -5.88
N PHE A 95 -4.17 0.08 -7.14
CA PHE A 95 -4.67 0.87 -8.26
C PHE A 95 -6.13 0.53 -8.53
N PHE A 96 -6.91 1.57 -8.78
CA PHE A 96 -8.35 1.45 -8.98
C PHE A 96 -8.82 2.36 -10.11
N ALA A 97 -9.93 1.97 -10.74
CA ALA A 97 -10.66 2.88 -11.59
C ALA A 97 -11.18 4.07 -10.77
N ARG A 98 -10.82 5.30 -11.17
CA ARG A 98 -11.26 6.53 -10.50
C ARG A 98 -12.79 6.62 -10.42
N ARG A 99 -13.47 6.23 -11.51
CA ARG A 99 -14.95 6.19 -11.56
C ARG A 99 -15.57 5.33 -10.47
N GLU A 100 -14.92 4.19 -10.18
CA GLU A 100 -15.45 3.20 -9.26
C GLU A 100 -15.27 3.64 -7.82
N ILE A 101 -14.07 4.13 -7.48
CA ILE A 101 -13.77 4.69 -6.16
C ILE A 101 -14.59 5.95 -5.90
N ALA A 102 -14.81 6.81 -6.89
CA ALA A 102 -15.70 7.97 -6.76
C ALA A 102 -17.14 7.57 -6.42
N ALA A 103 -17.66 6.54 -7.09
CA ALA A 103 -18.99 6.02 -6.80
C ALA A 103 -19.06 5.43 -5.39
N MET A 104 -18.12 4.56 -5.02
CA MET A 104 -18.07 3.97 -3.66
C MET A 104 -17.95 5.05 -2.58
N ALA A 105 -17.04 6.01 -2.75
CA ALA A 105 -16.82 7.11 -1.81
C ALA A 105 -18.06 7.99 -1.60
N SER A 106 -18.93 8.11 -2.62
CA SER A 106 -20.21 8.84 -2.50
C SER A 106 -21.27 8.12 -1.67
N LEU A 107 -21.09 6.82 -1.43
CA LEU A 107 -22.05 5.95 -0.73
C LEU A 107 -21.64 5.65 0.71
N ILE A 108 -20.45 6.07 1.13
CA ILE A 108 -19.92 5.83 2.48
C ILE A 108 -19.70 7.15 3.23
N SER A 109 -19.68 7.07 4.55
CA SER A 109 -19.35 8.18 5.44
C SER A 109 -18.02 7.91 6.13
N PHE A 110 -17.09 8.87 6.09
CA PHE A 110 -15.77 8.74 6.68
C PHE A 110 -15.26 10.10 7.16
N GLY A 111 -14.43 10.11 8.21
CA GLY A 111 -13.83 11.32 8.79
C GLY A 111 -12.33 11.46 8.53
N ALA A 112 -11.65 10.32 8.33
CA ALA A 112 -10.20 10.23 8.14
C ALA A 112 -9.83 9.07 7.20
N PRO A 113 -8.57 9.00 6.70
CA PRO A 113 -8.13 7.95 5.78
C PRO A 113 -8.37 6.52 6.28
N ASN A 114 -8.17 6.24 7.57
CA ASN A 114 -8.41 4.92 8.14
C ASN A 114 -9.89 4.53 8.09
N SER A 115 -10.78 5.46 8.49
CA SER A 115 -12.23 5.24 8.37
C SER A 115 -12.67 5.13 6.90
N PHE A 116 -11.97 5.77 5.97
CA PHE A 116 -12.25 5.61 4.54
C PHE A 116 -11.90 4.20 4.07
N GLU A 117 -10.72 3.66 4.41
CA GLU A 117 -10.34 2.29 4.06
C GLU A 117 -11.29 1.25 4.66
N ASP A 118 -11.62 1.38 5.95
CA ASP A 118 -12.52 0.48 6.66
C ASP A 118 -13.91 0.44 5.99
N GLN A 119 -14.47 1.62 5.71
CA GLN A 119 -15.79 1.71 5.08
C GLN A 119 -15.79 1.29 3.61
N LEU A 120 -14.67 1.40 2.89
CA LEU A 120 -14.58 0.84 1.54
C LEU A 120 -14.74 -0.69 1.53
N GLN A 121 -14.33 -1.39 2.59
CA GLN A 121 -14.39 -2.86 2.63
C GLN A 121 -15.80 -3.43 2.48
N ILE A 122 -16.87 -2.64 2.69
CA ILE A 122 -18.24 -3.08 2.43
C ILE A 122 -18.44 -3.51 0.96
N PHE A 123 -17.65 -2.96 0.04
CA PHE A 123 -17.69 -3.26 -1.38
C PHE A 123 -16.80 -4.43 -1.80
N LYS A 124 -16.08 -5.05 -0.87
CA LYS A 124 -15.21 -6.20 -1.13
C LYS A 124 -15.87 -7.30 -1.98
N PRO A 125 -17.16 -7.67 -1.81
CA PRO A 125 -17.79 -8.70 -2.66
C PRO A 125 -17.75 -8.40 -4.16
N LEU A 126 -17.63 -7.13 -4.57
CA LEU A 126 -17.49 -6.74 -5.98
C LEU A 126 -16.13 -7.15 -6.57
N PHE A 127 -15.14 -7.37 -5.71
CA PHE A 127 -13.76 -7.71 -6.07
C PHE A 127 -13.45 -9.20 -6.00
N ASP A 128 -14.37 -10.04 -5.49
CA ASP A 128 -14.14 -11.48 -5.34
C ASP A 128 -13.87 -12.18 -6.69
N ARG A 129 -14.40 -11.63 -7.80
CA ARG A 129 -14.14 -12.13 -9.16
C ARG A 129 -12.93 -11.49 -9.84
N ARG A 130 -12.36 -10.44 -9.25
CA ARG A 130 -11.19 -9.75 -9.81
C ARG A 130 -9.90 -10.45 -9.43
N TYR A 131 -8.88 -10.18 -10.23
CA TYR A 131 -7.53 -10.63 -9.98
C TYR A 131 -6.73 -9.55 -9.27
N GLY A 132 -5.85 -9.95 -8.38
CA GLY A 132 -4.74 -9.10 -7.96
C GLY A 132 -3.58 -9.30 -8.92
N ILE A 133 -2.87 -8.23 -9.21
CA ILE A 133 -1.59 -8.30 -9.92
C ILE A 133 -0.56 -7.45 -9.20
N GLY A 134 0.62 -8.02 -8.99
CA GLY A 134 1.71 -7.34 -8.30
C GLY A 134 3.05 -7.86 -8.80
N TYR A 135 4.12 -7.28 -8.31
CA TYR A 135 5.47 -7.74 -8.62
C TYR A 135 5.83 -8.99 -7.82
N LYS A 136 6.75 -9.81 -8.33
CA LYS A 136 7.28 -10.97 -7.59
C LYS A 136 7.87 -10.57 -6.23
N LYS A 137 8.48 -9.39 -6.14
CA LYS A 137 8.89 -8.72 -4.90
C LYS A 137 8.10 -7.42 -4.74
N SER A 138 7.49 -7.19 -3.58
CA SER A 138 6.76 -5.94 -3.30
C SER A 138 7.68 -4.74 -3.50
N ARG A 139 7.14 -3.67 -4.10
CA ARG A 139 7.91 -2.47 -4.45
C ARG A 139 7.91 -1.41 -3.37
N MET A 140 6.99 -1.55 -2.42
CA MET A 140 6.86 -0.65 -1.30
C MET A 140 6.47 -1.43 -0.05
N VAL A 141 6.69 -0.79 1.09
CA VAL A 141 6.33 -1.27 2.41
C VAL A 141 5.78 -0.10 3.21
N ASN A 142 4.68 -0.34 3.91
CA ASN A 142 4.19 0.59 4.91
C ASN A 142 4.98 0.37 6.20
N VAL A 143 5.60 1.41 6.73
CA VAL A 143 6.43 1.35 7.93
C VAL A 143 5.70 2.06 9.08
N PRO A 144 4.87 1.36 9.87
CA PRO A 144 4.09 1.99 10.93
C PRO A 144 5.00 2.38 12.11
N CYS A 145 5.90 3.35 11.93
CA CYS A 145 6.94 3.74 12.89
C CYS A 145 6.38 4.34 14.16
N ASN A 146 5.27 5.04 14.04
CA ASN A 146 4.58 5.69 15.13
C ASN A 146 3.08 5.75 14.81
N ARG A 147 2.26 5.97 15.84
CA ARG A 147 0.84 6.22 15.68
C ARG A 147 0.53 7.67 16.03
N VAL A 148 0.29 8.48 15.00
CA VAL A 148 -0.10 9.90 15.14
C VAL A 148 -1.61 10.10 15.24
N GLN A 149 -2.41 9.13 14.79
CA GLN A 149 -3.87 9.14 14.86
C GLN A 149 -4.40 8.54 16.17
N GLN A 150 -5.61 8.93 16.59
CA GLN A 150 -6.26 8.45 17.82
C GLN A 150 -7.53 7.60 17.58
N GLU A 151 -7.94 7.42 16.32
CA GLU A 151 -9.22 6.79 15.95
C GLU A 151 -9.19 5.26 16.00
N ILE A 152 -8.08 4.63 15.60
CA ILE A 152 -7.94 3.16 15.55
C ILE A 152 -6.70 2.73 16.33
N ASN A 153 -6.84 1.75 17.23
CA ASN A 153 -5.73 1.22 18.01
C ASN A 153 -4.87 0.21 17.20
N ASN A 154 -4.36 0.64 16.03
CA ASN A 154 -3.48 -0.17 15.18
C ASN A 154 -2.11 -0.37 15.84
N LEU A 155 -1.47 -1.50 15.52
CA LEU A 155 -0.09 -1.77 15.88
C LEU A 155 0.83 -0.76 15.19
N SER A 156 1.79 -0.23 15.94
CA SER A 156 2.83 0.66 15.46
C SER A 156 4.09 0.45 16.29
N GLY A 157 5.23 0.86 15.75
CA GLY A 157 6.46 1.02 16.50
C GLY A 157 6.32 2.03 17.64
N ASN A 158 7.34 2.05 18.50
CA ASN A 158 7.36 2.84 19.74
C ASN A 158 8.00 4.23 19.58
N THR A 159 8.32 4.67 18.36
CA THR A 159 8.99 5.96 18.17
C THR A 159 8.02 7.10 18.47
N HIS A 160 8.35 7.95 19.45
CA HIS A 160 7.47 9.07 19.79
C HIS A 160 7.53 10.14 18.68
N PRO A 161 6.40 10.72 18.22
CA PRO A 161 6.40 11.78 17.21
C PRO A 161 7.34 12.94 17.52
N ASP A 162 7.43 13.33 18.80
CA ASP A 162 8.33 14.40 19.26
C ASP A 162 9.82 14.08 19.05
N GLU A 163 10.21 12.80 19.13
CA GLU A 163 11.60 12.40 18.85
C GLU A 163 11.94 12.59 17.37
N LEU A 164 11.03 12.23 16.46
CA LEU A 164 11.21 12.46 15.02
C LEU A 164 11.20 13.95 14.69
N LEU A 165 10.31 14.72 15.31
CA LEU A 165 10.25 16.17 15.15
C LEU A 165 11.55 16.84 15.63
N ALA A 166 12.08 16.44 16.78
CA ALA A 166 13.34 16.96 17.29
C ALA A 166 14.50 16.65 16.34
N ARG A 167 14.56 15.44 15.76
CA ARG A 167 15.57 15.09 14.75
C ARG A 167 15.43 15.95 13.49
N TRP A 168 14.21 16.14 13.00
CA TRP A 168 13.93 16.99 11.84
C TRP A 168 14.33 18.46 12.07
N GLN A 169 14.02 19.00 13.26
CA GLN A 169 14.40 20.35 13.67
C GLN A 169 15.92 20.52 13.80
N ASN A 170 16.63 19.46 14.21
CA ASN A 170 18.10 19.42 14.23
C ASN A 170 18.72 19.18 12.84
N GLY A 171 17.94 19.28 11.77
CA GLY A 171 18.44 19.19 10.40
C GLY A 171 18.73 17.78 9.92
N PHE A 172 18.07 16.75 10.47
CA PHE A 172 18.15 15.38 9.96
C PHE A 172 16.98 15.04 9.04
N GLN A 173 17.20 14.08 8.15
CA GLN A 173 16.19 13.44 7.31
C GLN A 173 16.43 11.93 7.24
N ILE A 174 15.44 11.17 6.79
CA ILE A 174 15.59 9.72 6.56
C ILE A 174 16.55 9.48 5.38
N ASP A 175 17.52 8.58 5.57
CA ASP A 175 18.39 8.06 4.53
C ASP A 175 17.70 6.93 3.77
N TYR A 176 16.68 7.29 2.98
CA TYR A 176 15.84 6.33 2.26
C TYR A 176 16.65 5.42 1.32
N LYS A 177 17.83 5.87 0.87
CA LYS A 177 18.74 5.08 0.01
C LYS A 177 19.24 3.82 0.71
N LYS A 178 19.38 3.84 2.04
CA LYS A 178 19.75 2.65 2.83
C LYS A 178 18.60 1.66 3.02
N ILE A 179 17.37 2.09 2.77
CA ILE A 179 16.16 1.25 2.87
C ILE A 179 15.88 0.57 1.53
N TYR A 180 16.36 1.16 0.42
CA TYR A 180 16.24 0.58 -0.91
C TYR A 180 16.86 -0.83 -0.98
N GLY A 181 16.18 -1.75 -1.65
CA GLY A 181 16.53 -3.17 -1.74
C GLY A 181 16.09 -4.02 -0.56
N THR A 182 15.58 -3.42 0.54
CA THR A 182 15.08 -4.18 1.70
C THR A 182 13.95 -5.12 1.28
N SER A 183 14.00 -6.35 1.77
CA SER A 183 12.92 -7.32 1.58
C SER A 183 12.06 -7.35 2.84
N ASN A 184 10.85 -6.82 2.74
CA ASN A 184 9.83 -6.94 3.78
C ASN A 184 9.17 -8.33 3.74
N GLU A 185 8.61 -8.77 4.85
CA GLU A 185 7.87 -10.04 5.00
C GLU A 185 6.36 -9.85 5.16
N SER A 186 5.92 -8.59 5.24
CA SER A 186 4.53 -8.18 5.44
C SER A 186 4.26 -6.87 4.70
N ALA A 187 3.00 -6.64 4.37
CA ALA A 187 2.55 -5.42 3.71
C ALA A 187 2.74 -4.17 4.59
N HIS A 188 2.75 -4.36 5.91
CA HIS A 188 3.22 -3.39 6.91
C HIS A 188 4.39 -4.02 7.68
N GLN A 189 5.46 -3.29 7.94
CA GLN A 189 6.58 -3.79 8.72
C GLN A 189 7.38 -2.67 9.36
N GLU A 190 7.71 -2.83 10.64
CA GLU A 190 8.67 -1.94 11.30
C GLU A 190 10.06 -2.12 10.71
N LEU A 191 10.63 -1.00 10.24
CA LEU A 191 11.97 -0.92 9.70
C LEU A 191 12.77 0.12 10.49
N ILE A 192 14.07 -0.11 10.59
CA ILE A 192 14.98 0.91 11.10
C ILE A 192 15.02 2.04 10.06
N LEU A 193 14.72 3.26 10.50
CA LEU A 193 14.82 4.47 9.70
C LEU A 193 16.17 5.16 9.96
N PRO A 194 17.23 4.86 9.18
CA PRO A 194 18.50 5.56 9.32
C PRO A 194 18.32 7.06 9.04
N LEU A 195 18.99 7.90 9.83
CA LEU A 195 18.97 9.35 9.65
C LEU A 195 20.30 9.85 9.11
N ILE A 196 20.24 10.84 8.23
CA ILE A 196 21.38 11.60 7.70
C ILE A 196 21.13 13.10 7.86
N PRO A 197 22.17 13.94 7.93
CA PRO A 197 22.00 15.38 7.81
C PRO A 197 21.26 15.72 6.51
N ARG A 198 20.25 16.57 6.60
CA ARG A 198 19.54 17.15 5.46
C ARG A 198 20.53 18.07 4.75
N ALA A 199 20.72 17.85 3.45
CA ALA A 199 21.50 18.78 2.65
C ALA A 199 20.90 20.18 2.79
N SER A 200 21.74 21.19 3.02
CA SER A 200 21.31 22.59 2.90
C SER A 200 20.66 22.74 1.54
N ALA A 201 19.46 23.30 1.48
CA ALA A 201 18.91 23.77 0.22
C ALA A 201 19.82 24.94 -0.21
N ASP A 202 20.68 24.69 -1.20
CA ASP A 202 21.34 25.76 -1.96
C ASP A 202 20.30 26.52 -2.80
#